data_AF-A0A2C9KPQ9-F1
#
_entry.id   AF-A0A2C9KPQ9-F1
#
_cell.length_a   1.000
_cell.length_b   1.000
_cell.length_c   1.000
_cell.angle_alpha   90.00
_cell.angle_beta   90.00
_cell.angle_gamma   90.00
#
_symmetry.space_group_name_H-M   'P 1'
#
loop_
_entity.id
_entity.type
_entity.pdbx_description
1 polymer ?
#
loop_
_entity_poly.entity_id
_entity_poly.type
_entity_poly.pdbx_seq_one_letter_code
_entity_poly.pdbx_strand_id
1 'polypeptide(L)'
;MAFAIRKATTYLIKRMHLRPVRRVKFTFDPYMKNAVSIRDVASTLHMPDILETNQGTLLKFDIKSDRSEPQMDVEFNDGHKLIFKTGHLTQLEILDYLYELVDEKDPKKSEGPEIATKSSKIGKMKGKKK
;
A
#
# COMPACT_ATOMS: atom_id res chain seq x y z
N MET A 1 -12.88 17.79 17.89
CA MET A 1 -12.84 16.98 16.65
C MET A 1 -11.79 15.86 16.63
N ALA A 2 -10.73 15.89 17.47
CA ALA A 2 -9.64 14.90 17.43
C ALA A 2 -10.05 13.44 17.70
N PHE A 3 -11.06 13.18 18.54
CA PHE A 3 -11.46 11.81 18.88
C PHE A 3 -12.07 11.04 17.71
N ALA A 4 -12.94 11.68 16.92
CA ALA A 4 -13.60 11.06 15.77
C ALA A 4 -12.59 10.70 14.68
N ILE A 5 -11.65 11.62 14.38
CA ILE A 5 -10.57 11.41 13.42
C ILE A 5 -9.70 10.23 13.86
N ARG A 6 -9.24 10.23 15.12
CA ARG A 6 -8.43 9.12 15.65
C ARG A 6 -9.14 7.77 15.53
N LYS A 7 -10.43 7.71 15.89
CA LYS A 7 -11.24 6.50 15.77
C LYS A 7 -11.36 6.01 14.32
N ALA A 8 -11.60 6.94 13.38
CA ALA A 8 -11.67 6.65 11.95
C ALA A 8 -10.32 6.13 11.40
N THR A 9 -9.21 6.80 11.75
CA THR A 9 -7.86 6.36 11.36
C THR A 9 -7.55 4.97 11.90
N THR A 10 -7.84 4.69 13.19
CA THR A 10 -7.65 3.35 13.77
C THR A 10 -8.49 2.28 13.06
N TYR A 11 -9.71 2.62 12.66
CA TYR A 11 -10.56 1.71 11.91
C TYR A 11 -9.99 1.39 10.52
N LEU A 12 -9.49 2.40 9.80
CA LEU A 12 -8.83 2.24 8.51
C LEU A 12 -7.54 1.41 8.64
N ILE A 13 -6.67 1.72 9.60
CA ILE A 13 -5.43 0.99 9.87
C ILE A 13 -5.68 -0.52 10.01
N LYS A 14 -6.72 -0.91 10.76
CA LYS A 14 -7.04 -2.32 11.00
C LYS A 14 -7.49 -3.08 9.75
N ARG A 15 -8.00 -2.38 8.73
CA ARG A 15 -8.50 -2.98 7.48
C ARG A 15 -7.47 -2.89 6.35
N MET A 16 -6.59 -1.92 6.45
CA MET A 16 -5.58 -1.62 5.46
C MET A 16 -4.52 -2.72 5.42
N HIS A 17 -4.02 -2.97 4.22
CA HIS A 17 -2.92 -3.89 3.97
C HIS A 17 -2.07 -3.34 2.82
N LEU A 18 -0.79 -3.69 2.74
CA LEU A 18 0.14 -3.22 1.70
C LEU A 18 0.63 -4.33 0.77
N ARG A 19 -0.09 -5.46 0.72
CA ARG A 19 0.28 -6.66 -0.06
C ARG A 19 0.58 -6.38 -1.55
N PRO A 20 -0.23 -5.60 -2.29
CA PRO A 20 0.06 -5.33 -3.71
C PRO A 20 1.06 -4.17 -3.94
N VAL A 21 1.52 -3.51 -2.87
CA VAL A 21 2.38 -2.33 -2.96
C VAL A 21 3.84 -2.72 -2.91
N ARG A 22 4.62 -2.26 -3.88
CA ARG A 22 6.07 -2.47 -3.95
C ARG A 22 6.84 -1.35 -3.25
N ARG A 23 6.46 -0.11 -3.56
CA ARG A 23 7.18 1.07 -3.07
C ARG A 23 6.23 2.25 -2.92
N VAL A 24 6.40 2.99 -1.83
CA VAL A 24 5.74 4.28 -1.62
C VAL A 24 6.80 5.35 -1.43
N LYS A 25 6.73 6.41 -2.23
CA LYS A 25 7.61 7.57 -2.13
C LYS A 25 6.80 8.77 -1.68
N PHE A 26 7.21 9.38 -0.57
CA PHE A 26 6.64 10.63 -0.08
C PHE A 26 7.59 11.76 -0.44
N THR A 27 7.12 12.73 -1.20
CA THR A 27 7.85 13.95 -1.52
C THR A 27 7.13 15.13 -0.89
N PHE A 28 7.77 15.84 0.04
CA PHE A 28 7.14 17.01 0.67
C PHE A 28 8.17 18.02 1.21
N ASP A 29 7.72 19.27 1.35
CA ASP A 29 8.47 20.34 2.00
C ASP A 29 7.91 20.57 3.42
N PRO A 30 8.71 20.40 4.50
CA PRO A 30 8.24 20.47 5.87
C PRO A 30 7.80 21.86 6.32
N TYR A 31 8.18 22.92 5.59
CA TYR A 31 7.82 24.30 5.90
C TYR A 31 6.45 24.69 5.33
N MET A 32 5.91 23.88 4.44
CA MET A 32 4.61 24.11 3.84
C MET A 32 3.48 23.65 4.77
N LYS A 33 2.43 24.46 4.92
CA LYS A 33 1.30 24.15 5.84
C LYS A 33 0.51 22.91 5.43
N ASN A 34 0.47 22.60 4.13
CA ASN A 34 -0.20 21.43 3.57
C ASN A 34 0.61 20.12 3.71
N ALA A 35 1.87 20.18 4.17
CA ALA A 35 2.68 18.99 4.39
C ALA A 35 2.31 18.19 5.64
N VAL A 36 1.39 18.71 6.48
CA VAL A 36 0.92 18.01 7.68
C VAL A 36 0.16 16.74 7.29
N SER A 37 -0.74 16.81 6.31
CA SER A 37 -1.57 15.67 5.92
C SER A 37 -0.75 14.51 5.37
N ILE A 38 0.26 14.78 4.54
CA ILE A 38 1.14 13.72 4.02
C ILE A 38 2.06 13.14 5.10
N ARG A 39 2.47 13.94 6.08
CA ARG A 39 3.25 13.46 7.24
C ARG A 39 2.41 12.52 8.10
N ASP A 40 1.15 12.86 8.37
CA ASP A 40 0.25 12.03 9.16
C ASP A 40 -0.05 10.69 8.45
N VAL A 41 -0.24 10.73 7.13
CA VAL A 41 -0.39 9.52 6.29
C VAL A 41 0.88 8.68 6.31
N ALA A 42 2.05 9.30 6.17
CA ALA A 42 3.34 8.62 6.25
C ALA A 42 3.54 7.93 7.60
N SER A 43 3.23 8.61 8.71
CA SER A 43 3.27 8.03 10.05
C SER A 43 2.31 6.87 10.22
N THR A 44 1.10 6.98 9.65
CA THR A 44 0.10 5.91 9.66
C THR A 44 0.60 4.68 8.90
N LEU A 45 1.15 4.86 7.69
CA LEU A 45 1.68 3.77 6.87
C LEU A 45 2.95 3.12 7.45
N HIS A 46 3.68 3.83 8.30
CA HIS A 46 4.85 3.32 9.00
C HIS A 46 4.51 2.58 10.31
N MET A 47 3.21 2.41 10.64
CA MET A 47 2.82 1.64 11.82
C MET A 47 3.13 0.14 11.63
N PRO A 48 3.55 -0.55 12.71
CA PRO A 48 3.89 -1.97 12.64
C PRO A 48 2.73 -2.82 12.12
N ASP A 49 1.50 -2.55 12.57
CA ASP A 49 0.28 -3.25 12.14
C ASP A 49 0.13 -3.31 10.61
N ILE A 50 0.53 -2.24 9.91
CA ILE A 50 0.45 -2.16 8.44
C ILE A 50 1.70 -2.76 7.80
N LEU A 51 2.89 -2.50 8.35
CA LEU A 51 4.15 -3.03 7.83
C LEU A 51 4.26 -4.55 7.94
N GLU A 52 3.66 -5.15 8.97
CA GLU A 52 3.57 -6.61 9.13
C GLU A 52 2.82 -7.28 7.98
N THR A 53 1.88 -6.57 7.32
CA THR A 53 1.14 -7.12 6.17
C THR A 53 2.03 -7.32 4.94
N ASN A 54 3.07 -6.50 4.77
CA ASN A 54 4.05 -6.63 3.70
C ASN A 54 5.37 -5.92 4.04
N GLN A 55 6.30 -6.67 4.63
CA GLN A 55 7.65 -6.21 4.97
C GLN A 55 8.52 -5.88 3.75
N GLY A 56 8.13 -6.33 2.55
CA GLY A 56 8.81 -6.02 1.29
C GLY A 56 8.53 -4.61 0.76
N THR A 57 7.56 -3.88 1.34
CA THR A 57 7.19 -2.54 0.88
C THR A 57 8.28 -1.53 1.23
N LEU A 58 8.86 -0.90 0.21
CA LEU A 58 9.86 0.15 0.42
C LEU A 58 9.19 1.51 0.64
N LEU A 59 9.31 2.07 1.84
CA LEU A 59 8.90 3.44 2.13
C LEU A 59 10.09 4.40 1.96
N LYS A 60 10.01 5.35 1.02
CA LYS A 60 11.06 6.33 0.75
C LYS A 60 10.56 7.74 1.02
N PHE A 61 11.33 8.52 1.77
CA PHE A 61 11.04 9.91 2.07
C PHE A 61 12.00 10.82 1.28
N ASP A 62 11.45 11.77 0.54
CA ASP A 62 12.16 12.76 -0.26
C ASP A 62 11.77 14.15 0.24
N ILE A 63 12.58 14.69 1.15
CA ILE A 63 12.31 15.96 1.81
C ILE A 63 12.97 17.06 0.99
N LYS A 64 12.15 18.00 0.49
CA LYS A 64 12.61 19.14 -0.32
C LYS A 64 12.43 20.46 0.41
N SER A 65 13.03 21.52 -0.10
CA SER A 65 12.92 22.90 0.42
C SER A 65 12.64 23.92 -0.68
N ASP A 66 12.03 23.46 -1.78
CA ASP A 66 11.74 24.23 -3.00
C ASP A 66 10.30 24.78 -3.02
N ARG A 67 9.58 24.75 -1.88
CA ARG A 67 8.15 25.09 -1.79
C ARG A 67 7.29 24.28 -2.75
N SER A 68 7.74 23.08 -3.12
CA SER A 68 6.98 22.18 -3.99
C SER A 68 5.72 21.68 -3.29
N GLU A 69 4.73 21.36 -4.11
CA GLU A 69 3.52 20.71 -3.62
C GLU A 69 3.84 19.30 -3.12
N PRO A 70 3.23 18.88 -2.00
CA PRO A 70 3.42 17.54 -1.47
C PRO A 70 2.80 16.50 -2.42
N GLN A 71 3.54 15.43 -2.65
CA GLN A 71 3.17 14.35 -3.57
C GLN A 71 3.50 13.00 -2.94
N MET A 72 2.60 12.02 -3.15
CA MET A 72 2.81 10.64 -2.77
C MET A 72 2.75 9.75 -4.02
N ASP A 73 3.86 9.07 -4.32
CA ASP A 73 3.94 8.12 -5.43
C ASP A 73 3.84 6.69 -4.88
N VAL A 74 2.90 5.91 -5.40
CA VAL A 74 2.70 4.50 -5.05
C VAL A 74 3.00 3.65 -6.28
N GLU A 75 3.89 2.69 -6.13
CA GLU A 75 4.25 1.72 -7.15
C GLU A 75 3.77 0.33 -6.72
N PHE A 76 2.90 -0.26 -7.53
CA PHE A 76 2.36 -1.60 -7.32
C PHE A 76 3.28 -2.67 -7.91
N ASN A 77 3.11 -3.91 -7.46
CA ASN A 77 3.87 -5.06 -7.99
C ASN A 77 3.62 -5.30 -9.48
N ASP A 78 2.43 -4.95 -9.98
CA ASP A 78 2.05 -5.04 -11.40
C ASP A 78 2.75 -4.00 -12.29
N GLY A 79 3.58 -3.12 -11.72
CA GLY A 79 4.24 -2.01 -12.45
C GLY A 79 3.37 -0.77 -12.64
N HIS A 80 2.10 -0.80 -12.22
CA HIS A 80 1.26 0.38 -12.16
C HIS A 80 1.82 1.40 -11.16
N LYS A 81 1.84 2.67 -11.57
CA LYS A 81 2.25 3.80 -10.74
C LYS A 81 1.08 4.74 -10.56
N LEU A 82 0.88 5.15 -9.32
CA LEU A 82 -0.15 6.09 -8.92
C LEU A 82 0.49 7.29 -8.24
N ILE A 83 0.06 8.48 -8.64
CA ILE A 83 0.59 9.74 -8.13
C ILE A 83 -0.55 10.49 -7.47
N PHE A 84 -0.45 10.67 -6.15
CA PHE A 84 -1.36 11.49 -5.38
C PHE A 84 -0.77 12.88 -5.21
N LYS A 85 -1.49 13.90 -5.68
CA LYS A 85 -1.19 15.30 -5.39
C LYS A 85 -1.92 15.68 -4.11
N THR A 86 -1.21 15.78 -2.99
CA THR A 86 -1.82 15.90 -1.66
C THR A 86 -1.96 17.35 -1.18
N GLY A 87 -1.84 18.33 -2.08
CA GLY A 87 -1.86 19.76 -1.73
C GLY A 87 -3.16 20.23 -1.07
N HIS A 88 -4.28 19.58 -1.39
CA HIS A 88 -5.62 19.91 -0.88
C HIS A 88 -6.38 18.69 -0.33
N LEU A 89 -5.72 17.55 -0.19
CA LEU A 89 -6.34 16.32 0.29
C LEU A 89 -6.11 16.16 1.79
N THR A 90 -7.17 15.78 2.50
CA THR A 90 -7.07 15.42 3.91
C THR A 90 -6.46 14.03 4.09
N GLN A 91 -5.91 13.76 5.27
CA GLN A 91 -5.32 12.45 5.58
C GLN A 91 -6.30 11.28 5.38
N LEU A 92 -7.58 11.48 5.69
CA LEU A 92 -8.59 10.42 5.63
C LEU A 92 -8.94 10.09 4.19
N GLU A 93 -9.07 11.10 3.33
CA GLU A 93 -9.32 10.89 1.90
C GLU A 93 -8.15 10.13 1.26
N ILE A 94 -6.91 10.50 1.57
CA ILE A 94 -5.72 9.82 1.03
C ILE A 94 -5.71 8.34 1.46
N LEU A 95 -5.99 8.07 2.74
CA LEU A 95 -6.02 6.71 3.27
C LEU A 95 -7.16 5.88 2.67
N ASP A 96 -8.34 6.46 2.50
CA ASP A 96 -9.52 5.78 1.96
C ASP A 96 -9.34 5.43 0.48
N TYR A 97 -8.88 6.39 -0.33
CA TYR A 97 -8.54 6.12 -1.74
C TYR A 97 -7.42 5.08 -1.87
N LEU A 98 -6.40 5.15 -1.02
CA LEU A 98 -5.33 4.15 -1.05
C LEU A 98 -5.83 2.77 -0.65
N TYR A 99 -6.75 2.69 0.32
CA TYR A 99 -7.38 1.43 0.70
C TYR A 99 -8.21 0.82 -0.44
N GLU A 100 -9.06 1.61 -1.10
CA GLU A 100 -9.88 1.15 -2.22
C GLU A 100 -9.02 0.58 -3.36
N LEU A 101 -7.95 1.28 -3.73
CA LEU A 101 -7.04 0.87 -4.80
C LEU A 101 -6.20 -0.35 -4.43
N VAL A 102 -5.83 -0.49 -3.16
CA VAL A 102 -5.15 -1.69 -2.68
C VAL A 102 -6.11 -2.88 -2.64
N ASP A 103 -7.36 -2.70 -2.22
CA ASP A 103 -8.35 -3.79 -2.23
C ASP A 103 -8.71 -4.24 -3.64
N GLU A 104 -8.78 -3.32 -4.60
CA GLU A 104 -8.99 -3.64 -6.02
C GLU A 104 -7.83 -4.46 -6.60
N LYS A 105 -6.59 -4.12 -6.22
CA LYS A 105 -5.36 -4.75 -6.72
C LYS A 105 -4.87 -5.91 -5.85
N ASP A 106 -5.60 -6.30 -4.82
CA ASP A 106 -5.15 -7.36 -3.93
C ASP A 106 -5.13 -8.70 -4.70
N PRO A 107 -3.99 -9.41 -4.75
CA PRO A 107 -3.86 -10.63 -5.54
C PRO A 107 -4.77 -11.77 -5.05
N LYS A 108 -5.34 -11.71 -3.82
CA LYS A 108 -6.34 -12.68 -3.36
C LYS A 108 -7.70 -12.53 -4.07
N LYS A 109 -7.92 -11.45 -4.82
CA LYS A 109 -9.13 -11.22 -5.62
C LYS A 109 -8.92 -11.62 -7.09
N SER A 110 -7.68 -11.57 -7.59
CA SER A 110 -7.32 -12.03 -8.93
C SER A 110 -6.97 -13.52 -9.00
N GLU A 111 -6.58 -14.13 -7.88
CA GLU A 111 -6.55 -15.58 -7.75
C GLU A 111 -7.88 -16.05 -7.19
N GLY A 112 -8.85 -16.29 -8.08
CA GLY A 112 -9.83 -17.33 -7.81
C GLY A 112 -9.06 -18.60 -7.41
N PRO A 113 -9.59 -19.42 -6.48
CA PRO A 113 -8.91 -20.62 -6.06
C PRO A 113 -8.72 -21.54 -7.28
N GLU A 114 -7.54 -21.51 -7.90
CA GLU A 114 -7.07 -22.64 -8.68
C GLU A 114 -6.81 -23.74 -7.67
N ILE A 115 -7.88 -24.50 -7.40
CA ILE A 115 -7.85 -25.77 -6.73
C ILE A 115 -6.87 -26.62 -7.53
N ALA A 116 -5.62 -26.71 -7.05
CA ALA A 116 -4.72 -27.77 -7.41
C ALA A 116 -5.37 -29.08 -6.98
N THR A 117 -6.20 -29.64 -7.85
CA THR A 117 -6.76 -30.98 -7.71
C THR A 117 -5.57 -31.93 -7.65
N LYS A 118 -5.54 -32.76 -6.60
CA LYS A 118 -4.52 -33.80 -6.33
C LYS A 118 -4.54 -34.96 -7.35
N SER A 119 -4.83 -34.70 -8.62
CA SER A 119 -5.07 -35.72 -9.65
C SER A 119 -4.28 -35.48 -10.93
N SER A 120 -2.97 -35.22 -10.83
CA SER A 120 -2.06 -35.35 -11.99
C SER A 120 -0.58 -35.31 -11.60
N LYS A 121 -0.10 -36.35 -10.89
CA LYS A 121 1.32 -36.79 -10.98
C LYS A 121 1.63 -38.16 -10.35
N ILE A 122 0.71 -39.11 -10.40
CA ILE A 122 0.99 -40.55 -10.17
C ILE A 122 1.51 -41.24 -11.46
N GLY A 123 1.77 -40.50 -12.54
CA GLY A 123 2.15 -41.05 -13.86
C GLY A 123 3.65 -41.11 -14.21
N LYS A 124 4.59 -40.71 -13.34
CA LYS A 124 6.04 -40.74 -13.65
C LYS A 124 6.83 -41.64 -12.70
N MET A 125 6.44 -42.91 -12.63
CA MET A 125 7.27 -43.97 -12.02
C MET A 125 6.95 -45.32 -12.67
N LYS A 126 7.35 -45.52 -13.94
CA LYS A 126 7.65 -46.84 -14.55
C LYS A 126 8.12 -46.69 -16.01
N GLY A 127 9.33 -47.18 -16.29
CA GLY A 127 9.97 -47.26 -17.62
C GLY A 127 11.00 -46.13 -17.81
N LYS A 128 12.32 -46.37 -17.83
CA LYS A 128 13.04 -47.36 -18.64
C LYS A 128 14.37 -47.67 -17.94
N LYS A 129 14.55 -48.92 -17.54
CA LYS A 129 15.85 -49.54 -17.30
C LYS A 129 16.03 -50.51 -18.46
N LYS A 130 16.94 -50.21 -19.36
CA LYS A 130 17.60 -51.14 -20.29
C LYS A 130 18.84 -50.42 -20.82
#